data_AF-A0A8S3IZ89-F1
#
_entry.id   AF-A0A8S3IZ89-F1
#
_cell.length_a   1.000
_cell.length_b   1.000
_cell.length_c   1.000
_cell.angle_alpha   90.00
_cell.angle_beta   90.00
_cell.angle_gamma   90.00
#
_symmetry.space_group_name_H-M   'P 1'
#
loop_
_entity.id
_entity.type
_entity.pdbx_description
1 polymer ?
#
loop_
_entity_poly.entity_id
_entity_poly.type
_entity_poly.pdbx_seq_one_letter_code
_entity_poly.pdbx_strand_id
1 'polypeptide(L)'
;RGGAMGSPLTLTMANCYMFFYERGIVKKIHNSGGLYFRYIDDLFIAINWPARHLLKQTERWNHVDENIKLSENVGPTADFLDLHIENQDGQLFTTLYQKPSYEPYYLPFNSIHPLHMKKNIIFTMLLRAIRYCSTFSSYRDERETLRMALLINRYPNKFIDEQFNHVLLKLNIDQPLAFKNYKNYRQKIIDFPVKEKVPVDYGKTMFVHFTFCSSMRTFPGKFHVLWNKYFGESPINEVVPIFGTRNVKNLQRRLIYTKSLDNG
;
A
#
# COMPACT_ATOMS: atom_id res chain seq x y z
N ARG A 1 26.92 5.22 -15.57
CA ARG A 1 26.65 3.76 -15.76
C ARG A 1 25.53 3.41 -14.79
N GLY A 2 24.44 2.77 -15.23
CA GLY A 2 23.29 2.44 -14.38
C GLY A 2 23.13 0.94 -14.16
N GLY A 3 22.54 0.54 -13.05
CA GLY A 3 22.14 -0.85 -12.81
C GLY A 3 20.83 -1.20 -13.55
N ALA A 4 20.63 -2.48 -13.85
CA ALA A 4 19.39 -2.93 -14.48
C ALA A 4 18.19 -2.76 -13.53
N MET A 5 17.10 -2.17 -14.03
CA MET A 5 15.81 -2.11 -13.32
C MET A 5 15.29 -3.53 -13.07
N GLY A 6 14.85 -3.81 -11.84
CA GLY A 6 14.31 -5.12 -11.45
C GLY A 6 15.32 -6.08 -10.82
N SER A 7 16.61 -5.74 -10.80
CA SER A 7 17.59 -6.47 -9.97
C SER A 7 17.38 -6.13 -8.49
N PRO A 8 17.21 -7.13 -7.59
CA PRO A 8 17.01 -6.88 -6.15
C PRO A 8 18.15 -6.07 -5.52
N LEU A 9 19.38 -6.26 -5.99
CA LEU A 9 20.56 -5.58 -5.46
C LEU A 9 20.65 -4.12 -5.91
N THR A 10 20.23 -3.82 -7.14
CA THR A 10 20.31 -2.46 -7.71
C THR A 10 19.50 -1.46 -6.89
N LEU A 11 18.28 -1.83 -6.48
CA LEU A 11 17.42 -0.96 -5.67
C LEU A 11 18.03 -0.69 -4.29
N THR A 12 18.62 -1.71 -3.66
CA THR A 12 19.32 -1.55 -2.38
C THR A 12 20.52 -0.61 -2.52
N MET A 13 21.35 -0.81 -3.55
CA MET A 13 22.50 0.06 -3.82
C MET A 13 22.08 1.50 -4.10
N ALA A 14 21.03 1.72 -4.90
CA ALA A 14 20.49 3.04 -5.18
C ALA A 14 20.00 3.73 -3.89
N ASN A 15 19.29 3.00 -3.03
CA ASN A 15 18.84 3.53 -1.74
C ASN A 15 20.02 3.88 -0.81
N CYS A 16 21.09 3.06 -0.78
CA CYS A 16 22.29 3.38 -0.01
C CYS A 16 22.98 4.64 -0.54
N TYR A 17 23.09 4.77 -1.86
CA TYR A 17 23.67 5.96 -2.49
C TYR A 17 22.87 7.22 -2.14
N MET A 18 21.55 7.18 -2.34
CA MET A 18 20.65 8.28 -2.01
C MET A 18 20.69 8.63 -0.53
N PHE A 19 20.82 7.65 0.37
CA PHE A 19 20.96 7.92 1.81
C PHE A 19 22.17 8.81 2.13
N PHE A 20 23.33 8.55 1.52
CA PHE A 20 24.52 9.37 1.76
C PHE A 20 24.38 10.77 1.15
N TYR A 21 23.83 10.86 -0.06
CA TYR A 21 23.55 12.13 -0.72
C TYR A 21 22.54 13.00 0.08
N GLU A 22 21.45 12.39 0.54
CA GLU A 22 20.33 13.11 1.14
C GLU A 22 20.53 13.45 2.62
N ARG A 23 21.45 12.78 3.34
CA ARG A 23 21.64 12.95 4.79
C ARG A 23 21.80 14.42 5.21
N GLY A 24 22.56 15.20 4.43
CA GLY A 24 22.75 16.64 4.67
C GLY A 24 21.50 17.47 4.38
N ILE A 25 20.74 17.08 3.35
CA ILE A 25 19.49 17.71 2.94
C ILE A 25 18.42 17.51 4.01
N VAL A 26 18.20 16.24 4.39
CA VAL A 26 17.27 15.80 5.43
C VAL A 26 17.53 16.54 6.74
N LYS A 27 18.79 16.60 7.19
CA LYS A 27 19.16 17.32 8.42
C LYS A 27 18.79 18.81 8.36
N LYS A 28 19.05 19.48 7.23
CA LYS A 28 18.70 20.90 7.07
C LYS A 28 17.19 21.12 7.11
N ILE A 29 16.41 20.26 6.46
CA ILE A 29 14.95 20.37 6.39
C ILE A 29 14.32 20.12 7.76
N HIS A 30 14.76 19.09 8.49
CA HIS A 30 14.29 18.85 9.85
C HIS A 30 14.64 19.99 10.80
N ASN A 31 15.84 20.57 10.70
CA ASN A 31 16.23 21.72 11.53
C ASN A 31 15.36 22.96 11.30
N SER A 32 14.76 23.10 10.11
CA SER A 32 13.79 24.15 9.80
C SER A 32 12.34 23.80 10.15
N GLY A 33 12.08 22.63 10.75
CA GLY A 33 10.73 22.15 11.03
C GLY A 33 9.95 21.69 9.80
N GLY A 34 10.64 21.40 8.70
CA GLY A 34 10.05 20.91 7.46
C GLY A 34 9.87 19.39 7.45
N LEU A 35 9.12 18.92 6.46
CA LEU A 35 8.90 17.50 6.15
C LEU A 35 9.76 17.09 4.97
N TYR A 36 10.36 15.90 5.05
CA TYR A 36 11.09 15.26 3.97
C TYR A 36 10.60 13.82 3.85
N PHE A 37 10.07 13.45 2.69
CA PHE A 37 9.67 12.08 2.38
C PHE A 37 10.25 11.67 1.04
N ARG A 38 10.83 10.46 0.98
CA ARG A 38 11.30 9.86 -0.26
C ARG A 38 10.68 8.49 -0.44
N TYR A 39 10.21 8.21 -1.65
CA TYR A 39 9.79 6.89 -2.08
C TYR A 39 10.53 6.50 -3.36
N ILE A 40 11.57 5.67 -3.20
CA ILE A 40 12.50 5.30 -4.29
C ILE A 40 13.11 6.57 -4.91
N ASP A 41 12.63 6.98 -6.08
CA ASP A 41 13.13 8.13 -6.85
C ASP A 41 12.28 9.39 -6.62
N ASP A 42 11.06 9.25 -6.09
CA ASP A 42 10.15 10.38 -5.84
C ASP A 42 10.47 11.05 -4.51
N LEU A 43 10.54 12.38 -4.52
CA LEU A 43 10.85 13.21 -3.37
C LEU A 43 9.73 14.21 -3.09
N PHE A 44 9.34 14.34 -1.83
CA PHE A 44 8.44 15.36 -1.35
C PHE A 44 9.07 16.15 -0.20
N ILE A 45 9.09 17.47 -0.34
CA ILE A 45 9.60 18.40 0.68
C ILE A 45 8.53 19.45 0.95
N ALA A 46 8.17 19.62 2.22
CA ALA A 46 7.33 20.72 2.67
C ALA A 46 8.10 21.54 3.70
N ILE A 47 8.27 22.85 3.46
CA ILE A 47 9.12 23.71 4.28
C ILE A 47 8.62 25.15 4.28
N ASN A 48 8.80 25.84 5.41
CA ASN A 48 8.39 27.24 5.58
C ASN A 48 9.47 28.21 5.10
N TRP A 49 9.97 28.02 3.88
CA TRP A 49 10.92 28.94 3.25
C TRP A 49 10.27 29.69 2.09
N PRO A 50 10.71 30.91 1.79
CA PRO A 50 10.27 31.57 0.56
C PRO A 50 10.71 30.75 -0.66
N ALA A 51 9.84 30.63 -1.67
CA ALA A 51 10.09 29.81 -2.86
C ALA A 51 11.47 30.08 -3.51
N ARG A 52 11.88 31.35 -3.61
CA ARG A 52 13.20 31.74 -4.14
C ARG A 52 14.38 31.12 -3.39
N HIS A 53 14.27 30.93 -2.07
CA HIS A 53 15.31 30.30 -1.26
C HIS A 53 15.35 28.80 -1.49
N LEU A 54 14.18 28.17 -1.66
CA LEU A 54 14.08 26.76 -1.98
C LEU A 54 14.69 26.47 -3.35
N LEU A 55 14.31 27.20 -4.40
CA LEU A 55 14.88 27.06 -5.75
C LEU A 55 16.41 27.18 -5.75
N LYS A 56 16.95 28.24 -5.13
CA LYS A 56 18.40 28.42 -4.99
C LYS A 56 19.06 27.29 -4.20
N GLN A 57 18.35 26.72 -3.23
CA GLN A 57 18.88 25.63 -2.42
C GLN A 57 18.85 24.30 -3.19
N THR A 58 17.84 24.07 -4.03
CA THR A 58 17.77 22.93 -4.94
C THR A 58 18.86 23.00 -6.01
N GLU A 59 19.13 24.18 -6.57
CA GLU A 59 20.28 24.38 -7.44
C GLU A 59 21.57 23.95 -6.75
N ARG A 60 21.79 24.35 -5.50
CA ARG A 60 22.97 23.91 -4.73
C ARG A 60 23.01 22.41 -4.53
N TRP A 61 21.88 21.77 -4.28
CA TRP A 61 21.81 20.30 -4.15
C TRP A 61 22.20 19.61 -5.46
N ASN A 62 21.74 20.13 -6.61
CA ASN A 62 22.12 19.64 -7.93
C ASN A 62 23.62 19.79 -8.27
N HIS A 63 24.38 20.61 -7.53
CA HIS A 63 25.83 20.73 -7.68
C HIS A 63 26.63 19.84 -6.72
N VAL A 64 25.97 19.15 -5.79
CA VAL A 64 26.66 18.25 -4.83
C VAL A 64 27.19 17.01 -5.53
N ASP A 65 26.46 16.51 -6.53
CA ASP A 65 26.77 15.29 -7.23
C ASP A 65 26.35 15.39 -8.70
N GLU A 66 27.31 15.27 -9.61
CA GLU A 66 27.07 15.34 -11.06
C GLU A 66 26.15 14.22 -11.57
N ASN A 67 26.02 13.12 -10.82
CA ASN A 67 25.19 11.97 -11.19
C ASN A 67 23.74 12.09 -10.72
N ILE A 68 23.40 13.07 -9.87
CA ILE A 68 22.05 13.28 -9.36
C ILE A 68 21.53 14.63 -9.86
N LYS A 69 20.35 14.60 -10.47
CA LYS A 69 19.62 15.81 -10.87
C LYS A 69 18.20 15.78 -10.30
N LEU A 70 17.94 16.68 -9.38
CA LEU A 70 16.61 16.97 -8.83
C LEU A 70 15.85 17.85 -9.82
N SER A 71 14.75 17.32 -10.34
CA SER A 71 13.77 18.09 -11.11
C SER A 71 12.67 18.53 -10.14
N GLU A 72 12.57 19.83 -9.87
CA GLU A 72 11.63 20.35 -8.88
C GLU A 72 10.38 20.97 -9.52
N ASN A 73 9.26 20.80 -8.84
CA ASN A 73 8.05 21.60 -9.05
C ASN A 73 7.73 22.27 -7.71
N VAL A 74 8.05 23.56 -7.60
CA VAL A 74 7.88 24.33 -6.36
C VAL A 74 6.62 25.17 -6.45
N GLY A 75 5.69 24.96 -5.52
CA GLY A 75 4.45 25.69 -5.46
C GLY A 75 3.68 25.46 -4.15
N PRO A 76 2.49 26.05 -4.02
CA PRO A 76 1.57 25.76 -2.91
C PRO A 76 0.97 24.35 -3.02
N THR A 77 1.05 23.73 -4.20
CA THR A 77 0.59 22.37 -4.46
C THR A 77 1.73 21.48 -4.95
N ALA A 78 1.64 20.19 -4.66
CA ALA A 78 2.55 19.18 -5.18
C ALA A 78 1.85 17.82 -5.28
N ASP A 79 2.23 17.05 -6.29
CA ASP A 79 1.78 15.67 -6.47
C ASP A 79 2.86 14.73 -5.93
N PHE A 80 2.49 13.79 -5.07
CA PHE A 80 3.39 12.77 -4.54
C PHE A 80 2.70 11.42 -4.48
N LEU A 81 3.21 10.46 -5.27
CA LEU A 81 2.61 9.13 -5.45
C LEU A 81 1.14 9.24 -5.92
N ASP A 82 0.22 8.87 -5.04
CA ASP A 82 -1.22 8.84 -5.25
C ASP A 82 -1.95 10.06 -4.62
N LEU A 83 -1.18 11.04 -4.11
CA LEU A 83 -1.69 12.19 -3.38
C LEU A 83 -1.45 13.48 -4.15
N HIS A 84 -2.49 14.30 -4.23
CA HIS A 84 -2.38 15.71 -4.54
C HIS A 84 -2.40 16.46 -3.20
N ILE A 85 -1.37 17.25 -2.95
CA ILE A 85 -1.14 17.89 -1.66
C ILE A 85 -1.17 19.41 -1.87
N GLU A 86 -2.02 20.10 -1.13
CA GLU A 86 -2.15 21.55 -1.13
C GLU A 86 -1.79 22.09 0.25
N ASN A 87 -0.92 23.11 0.28
CA ASN A 87 -0.59 23.84 1.49
C ASN A 87 -1.47 25.09 1.59
N GLN A 88 -2.37 25.11 2.57
CA GLN A 88 -3.19 26.26 2.92
C GLN A 88 -2.70 26.81 4.27
N ASP A 89 -1.93 27.89 4.23
CA ASP A 89 -1.42 28.61 5.41
C ASP A 89 -0.71 27.73 6.46
N GLY A 90 0.08 26.75 5.99
CA GLY A 90 0.84 25.82 6.84
C GLY A 90 0.09 24.55 7.19
N GLN A 91 -1.17 24.40 6.77
CA GLN A 91 -1.93 23.16 6.87
C GLN A 91 -1.95 22.42 5.53
N LEU A 92 -1.48 21.17 5.54
CA LEU A 92 -1.50 20.31 4.36
C LEU A 92 -2.88 19.65 4.22
N PHE A 93 -3.52 19.90 3.10
CA PHE A 93 -4.72 19.22 2.66
C PHE A 93 -4.36 18.25 1.55
N THR A 94 -4.94 17.05 1.60
CA THR A 94 -4.64 15.98 0.65
C THR A 94 -5.91 15.56 -0.07
N THR A 95 -5.79 15.31 -1.36
CA THR A 95 -6.80 14.69 -2.22
C THR A 95 -6.13 13.60 -3.06
N LEU A 96 -6.93 12.85 -3.83
CA LEU A 96 -6.42 11.76 -4.65
C LEU A 96 -5.84 12.33 -5.95
N TYR A 97 -4.57 12.02 -6.23
CA TYR A 97 -3.96 12.37 -7.51
C TYR A 97 -4.22 11.26 -8.53
N GLN A 98 -4.65 11.66 -9.73
CA GLN A 98 -4.76 10.81 -10.90
C GLN A 98 -3.88 11.42 -12.00
N LYS A 99 -3.01 10.60 -12.59
CA LYS A 99 -2.19 11.05 -13.72
C LYS A 99 -3.10 11.50 -14.88
N PRO A 100 -2.68 12.45 -15.72
CA PRO A 100 -3.48 12.87 -16.88
C PRO A 100 -3.85 11.73 -17.85
N SER A 101 -3.04 10.67 -17.87
CA SER A 101 -3.29 9.46 -18.65
C SER A 101 -4.20 8.44 -17.96
N TYR A 102 -4.77 8.77 -16.79
CA TYR A 102 -5.65 7.87 -16.06
C TYR A 102 -6.97 7.72 -16.82
N GLU A 103 -7.32 6.47 -17.11
CA GLU A 103 -8.63 6.12 -17.61
C GLU A 103 -9.43 5.48 -16.47
N PRO A 104 -10.74 5.74 -16.37
CA PRO A 104 -11.62 5.13 -15.36
C PRO A 104 -11.91 3.65 -15.70
N TYR A 105 -10.90 2.89 -16.13
CA TYR A 105 -11.01 1.49 -16.50
C TYR A 105 -10.78 0.61 -15.27
N TYR A 106 -11.85 -0.05 -14.84
CA TYR A 106 -11.78 -1.11 -13.84
C TYR A 106 -12.10 -2.45 -14.50
N LEU A 107 -11.82 -3.53 -13.79
CA LEU A 107 -12.22 -4.85 -14.23
C LEU A 107 -13.74 -4.88 -14.54
N PRO A 108 -14.16 -5.09 -15.80
CA PRO A 108 -15.57 -5.02 -16.15
C PRO A 108 -16.41 -6.03 -15.37
N PHE A 109 -17.62 -5.66 -14.98
CA PHE A 109 -18.45 -6.54 -14.15
C PHE A 109 -18.86 -7.83 -14.86
N ASN A 110 -19.00 -7.80 -16.19
CA ASN A 110 -19.33 -8.96 -17.02
C ASN A 110 -18.14 -9.91 -17.30
N SER A 111 -16.94 -9.54 -16.88
CA SER A 111 -15.74 -10.38 -17.07
C SER A 111 -15.82 -11.68 -16.25
N ILE A 112 -15.16 -12.75 -16.72
CA ILE A 112 -15.14 -14.08 -16.08
C ILE A 112 -14.14 -14.12 -14.90
N HIS A 113 -14.21 -13.13 -14.03
CA HIS A 113 -13.41 -13.06 -12.82
C HIS A 113 -14.28 -13.31 -11.59
N PRO A 114 -13.73 -13.95 -10.54
CA PRO A 114 -14.44 -14.18 -9.29
C PRO A 114 -15.02 -12.89 -8.70
N LEU A 115 -16.24 -12.98 -8.16
CA LEU A 115 -16.92 -11.83 -7.54
C LEU A 115 -16.11 -11.17 -6.43
N HIS A 116 -15.30 -11.93 -5.67
CA HIS A 116 -14.49 -11.36 -4.60
C HIS A 116 -13.46 -10.34 -5.13
N MET A 117 -12.94 -10.52 -6.36
CA MET A 117 -12.02 -9.54 -6.96
C MET A 117 -12.73 -8.23 -7.27
N LYS A 118 -13.94 -8.32 -7.84
CA LYS A 118 -14.80 -7.16 -8.15
C LYS A 118 -15.19 -6.40 -6.87
N LYS A 119 -15.53 -7.12 -5.80
CA LYS A 119 -15.78 -6.54 -4.47
C LYS A 119 -14.53 -5.87 -3.89
N ASN A 120 -13.36 -6.50 -4.05
CA ASN A 120 -12.10 -5.95 -3.55
C ASN A 120 -11.70 -4.65 -4.25
N ILE A 121 -11.97 -4.50 -5.54
CA ILE A 121 -11.73 -3.22 -6.25
C ILE A 121 -12.47 -2.10 -5.54
N ILE A 122 -13.77 -2.26 -5.33
CA ILE A 122 -14.61 -1.27 -4.63
C ILE A 122 -14.07 -0.98 -3.22
N PHE A 123 -13.71 -2.04 -2.48
CA PHE A 123 -13.15 -1.90 -1.14
C PHE A 123 -11.86 -1.08 -1.12
N THR A 124 -10.91 -1.42 -2.00
CA THR A 124 -9.61 -0.75 -2.04
C THR A 124 -9.72 0.71 -2.46
N MET A 125 -10.55 1.02 -3.46
CA MET A 125 -10.71 2.39 -3.95
C MET A 125 -11.42 3.27 -2.92
N LEU A 126 -12.48 2.77 -2.28
CA LEU A 126 -13.19 3.57 -1.27
C LEU A 126 -12.35 3.75 0.00
N LEU A 127 -11.60 2.72 0.43
CA LEU A 127 -10.64 2.84 1.52
C LEU A 127 -9.54 3.87 1.19
N ARG A 128 -9.04 3.86 -0.04
CA ARG A 128 -8.06 4.84 -0.54
C ARG A 128 -8.64 6.26 -0.47
N ALA A 129 -9.87 6.48 -0.93
CA ALA A 129 -10.53 7.78 -0.87
C ALA A 129 -10.66 8.30 0.58
N ILE A 130 -11.09 7.46 1.53
CA ILE A 130 -11.22 7.85 2.95
C ILE A 130 -9.85 8.19 3.56
N ARG A 131 -8.80 7.42 3.24
CA ARG A 131 -7.45 7.66 3.74
C ARG A 131 -6.84 8.94 3.17
N TYR A 132 -6.97 9.14 1.87
CA TYR A 132 -6.24 10.18 1.15
C TYR A 132 -6.95 11.52 1.16
N CYS A 133 -8.28 11.58 1.15
CA CYS A 133 -9.00 12.86 1.17
C CYS A 133 -9.05 13.44 2.59
N SER A 134 -8.47 14.63 2.78
CA SER A 134 -8.44 15.31 4.09
C SER A 134 -9.80 15.89 4.49
N THR A 135 -10.64 16.28 3.53
CA THR A 135 -11.98 16.85 3.78
C THR A 135 -13.10 15.91 3.34
N PHE A 136 -14.27 16.08 3.95
CA PHE A 136 -15.46 15.32 3.56
C PHE A 136 -15.94 15.65 2.14
N SER A 137 -15.83 16.92 1.72
CA SER A 137 -16.17 17.33 0.35
C SER A 137 -15.34 16.58 -0.68
N SER A 138 -14.01 16.60 -0.53
CA SER A 138 -13.11 15.90 -1.46
C SER A 138 -13.33 14.38 -1.46
N TYR A 139 -13.66 13.80 -0.30
CA TYR A 139 -14.05 12.38 -0.23
C TYR A 139 -15.35 12.10 -0.98
N ARG A 140 -16.35 12.98 -0.84
CA ARG A 140 -17.64 12.84 -1.52
C ARG A 140 -17.45 12.90 -3.03
N ASP A 141 -16.67 13.86 -3.52
CA ASP A 141 -16.39 14.03 -4.95
C ASP A 141 -15.65 12.80 -5.52
N GLU A 142 -14.66 12.27 -4.79
CA GLU A 142 -13.95 11.05 -5.17
C GLU A 142 -14.88 9.81 -5.14
N ARG A 143 -15.78 9.72 -4.15
CA ARG A 143 -16.77 8.64 -4.06
C ARG A 143 -17.71 8.63 -5.26
N GLU A 144 -18.18 9.80 -5.69
CA GLU A 144 -19.03 9.91 -6.88
C GLU A 144 -18.24 9.62 -8.17
N THR A 145 -16.99 10.06 -8.25
CA THR A 145 -16.08 9.73 -9.36
C THR A 145 -15.88 8.22 -9.48
N LEU A 146 -15.64 7.54 -8.35
CA LEU A 146 -15.56 6.08 -8.28
C LEU A 146 -16.88 5.42 -8.71
N ARG A 147 -18.03 5.94 -8.25
CA ARG A 147 -19.35 5.42 -8.64
C ARG A 147 -19.53 5.48 -10.15
N MET A 148 -19.23 6.63 -10.77
CA MET A 148 -19.33 6.82 -12.21
C MET A 148 -18.43 5.86 -12.97
N ALA A 149 -17.17 5.72 -12.54
CA ALA A 149 -16.25 4.77 -13.14
C ALA A 149 -16.76 3.31 -13.02
N LEU A 150 -17.31 2.89 -11.89
CA LEU A 150 -17.91 1.55 -11.74
C LEU A 150 -19.12 1.33 -12.66
N LEU A 151 -19.98 2.34 -12.81
CA LEU A 151 -21.13 2.28 -13.72
C LEU A 151 -20.69 2.14 -15.19
N ILE A 152 -19.66 2.88 -15.61
CA ILE A 152 -19.04 2.76 -16.95
C ILE A 152 -18.53 1.32 -17.17
N ASN A 153 -17.95 0.72 -16.13
CA ASN A 153 -17.48 -0.69 -16.14
C ASN A 153 -18.60 -1.72 -15.88
N ARG A 154 -19.87 -1.33 -16.06
CA ARG A 154 -21.07 -2.19 -16.02
C ARG A 154 -21.39 -2.80 -14.65
N TYR A 155 -20.93 -2.20 -13.56
CA TYR A 155 -21.33 -2.65 -12.22
C TYR A 155 -22.80 -2.27 -11.96
N PRO A 156 -23.64 -3.21 -11.47
CA PRO A 156 -25.04 -2.90 -11.14
C PRO A 156 -25.13 -1.88 -10.01
N ASN A 157 -26.03 -0.90 -10.13
CA ASN A 157 -26.18 0.19 -9.15
C ASN A 157 -26.40 -0.32 -7.72
N LYS A 158 -27.31 -1.30 -7.55
CA LYS A 158 -27.59 -1.95 -6.25
C LYS A 158 -26.34 -2.59 -5.64
N PHE A 159 -25.53 -3.26 -6.47
CA PHE A 159 -24.29 -3.89 -6.03
C PHE A 159 -23.28 -2.85 -5.53
N ILE A 160 -23.17 -1.70 -6.21
CA ILE A 160 -22.30 -0.61 -5.78
C ILE A 160 -22.71 -0.11 -4.40
N ASP A 161 -24.00 0.16 -4.19
CA ASP A 161 -24.53 0.65 -2.90
C ASP A 161 -24.29 -0.35 -1.76
N GLU A 162 -24.58 -1.62 -2.00
CA GLU A 162 -24.29 -2.70 -1.05
C GLU A 162 -22.80 -2.77 -0.70
N GLN A 163 -21.92 -2.68 -1.71
CA GLN A 163 -20.48 -2.74 -1.46
C GLN A 163 -19.97 -1.50 -0.75
N PHE A 164 -20.44 -0.30 -1.07
CA PHE A 164 -20.08 0.92 -0.35
C PHE A 164 -20.46 0.83 1.13
N ASN A 165 -21.68 0.38 1.45
CA ASN A 165 -22.11 0.16 2.83
C ASN A 165 -21.27 -0.92 3.53
N HIS A 166 -21.01 -2.03 2.85
CA HIS A 166 -20.17 -3.10 3.38
C HIS A 166 -18.74 -2.64 3.71
N VAL A 167 -18.16 -1.75 2.90
CA VAL A 167 -16.84 -1.16 3.20
C VAL A 167 -16.90 -0.33 4.48
N LEU A 168 -17.88 0.55 4.63
CA LEU A 168 -18.03 1.39 5.82
C LEU A 168 -18.18 0.53 7.09
N LEU A 169 -19.05 -0.49 7.05
CA LEU A 169 -19.22 -1.43 8.16
C LEU A 169 -17.93 -2.18 8.50
N LYS A 170 -17.19 -2.63 7.47
CA LYS A 170 -15.90 -3.32 7.67
C LYS A 170 -14.81 -2.42 8.26
N LEU A 171 -14.96 -1.10 8.14
CA LEU A 171 -14.09 -0.10 8.75
C LEU A 171 -14.62 0.38 10.12
N ASN A 172 -15.62 -0.29 10.68
CA ASN A 172 -16.29 0.08 11.94
C ASN A 172 -16.86 1.51 11.90
N ILE A 173 -17.44 1.88 10.76
CA ILE A 173 -18.17 3.12 10.58
C ILE A 173 -19.67 2.78 10.63
N ASP A 174 -20.26 2.95 11.81
CA ASP A 174 -21.64 2.53 12.08
C ASP A 174 -22.68 3.58 11.69
N GLN A 175 -22.23 4.77 11.27
CA GLN A 175 -23.08 5.89 10.88
C GLN A 175 -22.62 6.47 9.54
N PRO A 176 -23.53 7.06 8.73
CA PRO A 176 -23.14 7.72 7.50
C PRO A 176 -22.05 8.77 7.74
N LEU A 177 -21.04 8.77 6.87
CA LEU A 177 -20.00 9.80 6.88
C LEU A 177 -20.62 11.16 6.53
N ALA A 178 -20.30 12.16 7.33
CA ALA A 178 -20.74 13.53 7.21
C ALA A 178 -19.62 14.47 7.67
N PHE A 179 -19.75 15.76 7.35
CA PHE A 179 -18.78 16.80 7.72
C PHE A 179 -18.35 16.74 9.20
N LYS A 180 -19.29 16.48 10.11
CA LYS A 180 -19.05 16.48 11.56
C LYS A 180 -18.23 15.29 12.06
N ASN A 181 -18.38 14.10 11.45
CA ASN A 181 -17.78 12.86 11.95
C ASN A 181 -16.61 12.36 11.08
N TYR A 182 -16.47 12.87 9.85
CA TYR A 182 -15.50 12.38 8.86
C TYR A 182 -14.06 12.41 9.37
N LYS A 183 -13.62 13.54 9.95
CA LYS A 183 -12.25 13.70 10.44
C LYS A 183 -11.88 12.65 11.48
N ASN A 184 -12.80 12.34 12.40
CA ASN A 184 -12.58 11.36 13.46
C ASN A 184 -12.48 9.93 12.91
N TYR A 185 -13.36 9.54 12.00
CA TYR A 185 -13.30 8.21 11.37
C TYR A 185 -12.07 8.04 10.49
N ARG A 186 -11.74 9.07 9.68
CA ARG A 186 -10.53 9.08 8.87
C ARG A 186 -9.29 8.89 9.73
N GLN A 187 -9.17 9.63 10.83
CA GLN A 187 -8.03 9.53 11.74
C GLN A 187 -7.86 8.11 12.27
N LYS A 188 -8.94 7.46 12.72
CA LYS A 188 -8.94 6.05 13.16
C LYS A 188 -8.46 5.07 12.07
N ILE A 189 -8.75 5.34 10.80
CA ILE A 189 -8.34 4.50 9.66
C ILE A 189 -6.86 4.71 9.29
N ILE A 190 -6.36 5.93 9.45
CA ILE A 190 -4.95 6.25 9.25
C ILE A 190 -4.11 5.65 10.37
N ASP A 191 -4.54 5.83 11.61
CA ASP A 191 -3.86 5.34 12.81
C ASP A 191 -3.99 3.83 13.00
N PHE A 192 -4.74 3.14 12.13
CA PHE A 192 -4.86 1.69 12.19
C PHE A 192 -3.45 1.09 12.11
N PRO A 193 -3.01 0.37 13.16
CA PRO A 193 -1.63 -0.06 13.27
C PRO A 193 -1.29 -0.95 12.07
N VAL A 194 -0.19 -0.62 11.39
CA VAL A 194 0.40 -1.55 10.45
C VAL A 194 0.69 -2.81 11.27
N LYS A 195 0.07 -3.94 10.90
CA LYS A 195 0.41 -5.23 11.52
C LYS A 195 1.88 -5.49 11.19
N GLU A 196 2.77 -5.14 12.11
CA GLU A 196 4.16 -5.54 12.01
C GLU A 196 4.17 -7.06 11.90
N LYS A 197 4.87 -7.57 10.88
CA LYS A 197 5.13 -9.00 10.84
C LYS A 197 5.96 -9.28 12.07
N VAL A 198 5.42 -10.11 12.97
CA VAL A 198 6.16 -10.56 14.15
C VAL A 198 7.53 -11.08 13.66
N PRO A 199 8.65 -10.53 14.16
CA PRO A 199 9.96 -10.96 13.72
C PRO A 199 10.08 -12.45 14.00
N VAL A 200 10.53 -13.19 12.98
CA VAL A 200 10.71 -14.63 13.12
C VAL A 200 12.00 -14.88 13.87
N ASP A 201 11.92 -15.57 15.00
CA ASP A 201 13.10 -16.05 15.71
C ASP A 201 13.73 -17.21 14.94
N TYR A 202 14.75 -16.92 14.13
CA TYR A 202 15.47 -17.91 13.34
C TYR A 202 16.28 -18.90 14.20
N GLY A 203 16.48 -18.65 15.50
CA GLY A 203 17.07 -19.61 16.42
C GLY A 203 16.10 -20.71 16.86
N LYS A 204 14.79 -20.42 16.83
CA LYS A 204 13.71 -21.34 17.24
C LYS A 204 12.77 -21.72 16.10
N THR A 205 13.02 -21.25 14.89
CA THR A 205 12.11 -21.46 13.75
C THR A 205 12.85 -22.01 12.56
N MET A 206 12.36 -23.13 12.03
CA MET A 206 12.89 -23.73 10.81
C MET A 206 11.88 -23.60 9.68
N PHE A 207 12.27 -22.96 8.58
CA PHE A 207 11.43 -22.90 7.37
C PHE A 207 11.59 -24.16 6.53
N VAL A 208 10.52 -24.94 6.45
CA VAL A 208 10.46 -26.13 5.61
C VAL A 208 9.73 -25.78 4.32
N HIS A 209 10.50 -25.63 3.25
CA HIS A 209 9.95 -25.36 1.93
C HIS A 209 9.58 -26.65 1.20
N PHE A 210 8.32 -26.80 0.78
CA PHE A 210 7.89 -27.94 -0.01
C PHE A 210 7.11 -27.51 -1.26
N THR A 211 7.11 -28.36 -2.27
CA THR A 211 6.32 -28.16 -3.49
C THR A 211 4.93 -28.71 -3.26
N PHE A 212 3.91 -27.84 -3.32
CA PHE A 212 2.53 -28.26 -3.09
C PHE A 212 1.99 -29.08 -4.27
N CYS A 213 1.54 -30.31 -4.00
CA CYS A 213 0.76 -31.14 -4.91
C CYS A 213 -0.61 -31.47 -4.31
N SER A 214 -1.60 -31.80 -5.14
CA SER A 214 -2.99 -32.03 -4.73
C SER A 214 -3.15 -33.11 -3.66
N SER A 215 -2.30 -34.14 -3.72
CA SER A 215 -2.18 -35.25 -2.76
C SER A 215 -1.53 -34.88 -1.43
N MET A 216 -0.80 -33.76 -1.37
CA MET A 216 -0.07 -33.30 -0.17
C MET A 216 -0.89 -32.31 0.69
N ARG A 217 -2.22 -32.25 0.53
CA ARG A 217 -3.08 -31.33 1.30
C ARG A 217 -2.95 -31.52 2.82
N THR A 218 -2.79 -32.76 3.27
CA THR A 218 -2.65 -33.11 4.70
C THR A 218 -1.19 -33.17 5.15
N PHE A 219 -0.24 -32.88 4.27
CA PHE A 219 1.18 -32.99 4.56
C PHE A 219 1.63 -32.11 5.75
N PRO A 220 1.25 -30.83 5.86
CA PRO A 220 1.68 -30.01 7.00
C PRO A 220 1.26 -30.62 8.35
N GLY A 221 -0.01 -31.06 8.46
CA GLY A 221 -0.50 -31.71 9.67
C GLY A 221 0.22 -33.02 9.98
N LYS A 222 0.39 -33.88 8.96
CA LYS A 222 1.13 -35.15 9.13
C LYS A 222 2.60 -34.93 9.50
N PHE A 223 3.24 -33.91 8.96
CA PHE A 223 4.60 -33.57 9.31
C PHE A 223 4.70 -33.15 10.76
N HIS A 224 3.81 -32.28 11.28
CA HIS A 224 3.85 -31.89 12.69
C HIS A 224 3.69 -33.10 13.63
N VAL A 225 2.85 -34.06 13.26
CA VAL A 225 2.73 -35.33 14.00
C VAL A 225 4.04 -36.10 13.99
N LEU A 226 4.70 -36.23 12.83
CA LEU A 226 6.00 -36.90 12.73
C LEU A 226 7.11 -36.13 13.47
N TRP A 227 7.10 -34.81 13.39
CA TRP A 227 8.07 -33.93 14.05
C TRP A 227 8.00 -34.11 15.56
N ASN A 228 6.80 -34.03 16.14
CA ASN A 228 6.61 -34.24 17.57
C ASN A 228 6.98 -35.68 17.98
N LYS A 229 6.67 -36.68 17.14
CA LYS A 229 7.00 -38.08 17.44
C LYS A 229 8.51 -38.34 17.52
N TYR A 230 9.30 -37.78 16.61
CA TYR A 230 10.73 -38.08 16.51
C TYR A 230 11.63 -37.05 17.20
N PHE A 231 11.18 -35.80 17.30
CA PHE A 231 11.97 -34.68 17.80
C PHE A 231 11.38 -34.03 19.06
N GLY A 232 10.23 -34.50 19.57
CA GLY A 232 9.59 -33.97 20.77
C GLY A 232 10.40 -34.15 22.07
N GLU A 233 11.31 -35.12 22.11
CA GLU A 233 12.23 -35.34 23.25
C GLU A 233 13.69 -34.98 22.89
N SER A 234 13.91 -34.39 21.70
CA SER A 234 15.23 -34.04 21.18
C SER A 234 15.67 -32.66 21.66
N PRO A 235 16.99 -32.34 21.67
CA PRO A 235 17.49 -30.99 21.93
C PRO A 235 16.91 -29.91 21.00
N ILE A 236 16.35 -30.31 19.86
CA ILE A 236 15.70 -29.42 18.88
C ILE A 236 14.17 -29.31 19.06
N ASN A 237 13.60 -29.80 20.16
CA ASN A 237 12.16 -29.70 20.43
C ASN A 237 11.66 -28.24 20.48
N GLU A 238 12.54 -27.30 20.84
CA GLU A 238 12.22 -25.87 20.81
C GLU A 238 12.11 -25.29 19.40
N VAL A 239 12.55 -26.02 18.37
CA VAL A 239 12.48 -25.59 16.98
C VAL A 239 11.09 -25.88 16.41
N VAL A 240 10.38 -24.82 16.02
CA VAL A 240 9.08 -24.90 15.37
C VAL A 240 9.26 -24.92 13.84
N PRO A 241 8.89 -26.01 13.15
CA PRO A 241 8.92 -26.05 11.69
C PRO A 241 7.76 -25.24 11.12
N ILE A 242 8.05 -24.22 10.31
CA ILE A 242 7.06 -23.44 9.57
C ILE A 242 7.09 -23.86 8.10
N PHE A 243 5.94 -24.29 7.60
CA PHE A 243 5.79 -24.74 6.22
C PHE A 243 5.57 -23.57 5.25
N GLY A 244 6.49 -23.42 4.29
CA GLY A 244 6.34 -22.50 3.17
C GLY A 244 6.17 -23.25 1.86
N THR A 245 5.16 -22.95 1.06
CA THR A 245 5.04 -23.56 -0.28
C THR A 245 5.95 -22.84 -1.27
N ARG A 246 6.80 -23.55 -2.00
CA ARG A 246 7.44 -22.98 -3.20
C ARG A 246 6.36 -22.79 -4.27
N ASN A 247 6.27 -21.59 -4.80
CA ASN A 247 5.18 -21.18 -5.68
C ASN A 247 5.25 -21.98 -6.99
N VAL A 248 4.27 -22.85 -7.22
CA VAL A 248 3.96 -23.42 -8.53
C VAL A 248 2.49 -23.11 -8.80
N LYS A 249 2.18 -22.71 -10.03
CA LYS A 249 0.87 -22.28 -10.59
C LYS A 249 -0.38 -23.06 -10.13
N ASN A 250 -0.21 -24.23 -9.51
CA ASN A 250 -1.25 -25.09 -8.95
C ASN A 250 -1.95 -24.55 -7.68
N LEU A 251 -1.26 -23.79 -6.82
CA LEU A 251 -1.88 -23.24 -5.59
C LEU A 251 -2.89 -22.13 -5.93
N GLN A 252 -2.55 -21.26 -6.90
CA GLN A 252 -3.47 -20.25 -7.44
C GLN A 252 -4.72 -20.88 -8.06
N ARG A 253 -4.57 -21.97 -8.83
CA ARG A 253 -5.72 -22.67 -9.44
C ARG A 253 -6.70 -23.22 -8.40
N ARG A 254 -6.23 -23.69 -7.24
CA ARG A 254 -7.13 -24.22 -6.19
C ARG A 254 -7.82 -23.16 -5.35
N LEU A 255 -7.16 -22.05 -5.03
CA LEU A 255 -7.78 -20.92 -4.30
C LEU A 255 -8.93 -20.28 -5.08
N ILE A 256 -8.98 -20.46 -6.40
CA ILE A 256 -10.08 -20.02 -7.28
C ILE A 256 -11.30 -20.96 -7.20
N TYR A 257 -11.11 -22.25 -6.85
CA TYR A 257 -12.14 -23.29 -6.96
C TYR A 257 -12.70 -23.81 -5.61
N THR A 258 -12.17 -23.43 -4.45
CA THR A 258 -12.63 -23.95 -3.15
C THR A 258 -13.66 -23.07 -2.44
N LYS A 259 -14.62 -22.49 -3.17
CA LYS A 259 -15.89 -22.08 -2.55
C LYS A 259 -16.93 -23.15 -2.91
N SER A 260 -17.19 -24.06 -1.96
CA SER A 260 -18.36 -24.95 -2.02
C SER A 260 -19.58 -24.10 -2.34
N LEU A 261 -20.18 -24.37 -3.49
CA LEU A 261 -21.62 -24.30 -3.64
C LEU A 261 -22.18 -25.49 -2.86
N ASP A 262 -22.42 -25.31 -1.57
CA ASP A 262 -23.21 -26.23 -0.75
C ASP A 262 -23.90 -25.41 0.35
N ASN A 263 -25.14 -25.01 0.08
CA ASN A 263 -26.32 -25.53 0.78
C ASN A 263 -27.54 -24.63 0.57
N GLY A 264 -28.64 -25.26 0.16
CA GLY A 264 -30.02 -24.82 0.42
C GLY A 264 -30.59 -23.80 -0.54
#